data_AF-A0A8R7R6H4-F1
#
_entry.id   AF-A0A8R7R6H4-F1
#
_cell.length_a   1.000
_cell.length_b   1.000
_cell.length_c   1.000
_cell.angle_alpha   90.00
_cell.angle_beta   90.00
_cell.angle_gamma   90.00
#
_symmetry.space_group_name_H-M   'P 1'
#
loop_
_entity.id
_entity.type
_entity.pdbx_description
1 polymer ?
#
loop_
_entity_poly.entity_id
_entity_poly.type
_entity_poly.pdbx_seq_one_letter_code
_entity_poly.pdbx_strand_id
1 'polypeptide(L)' 'MTEKAVWDDAHLKKLIDIFREEVENGNRPISYLNKKGWKNVLEKWEARTGKKYPKDK' A
#
# COMPACT_ATOMS: atom_id res chain seq x y z
N MET A 1 7.50 -16.29 13.84
CA MET A 1 8.58 -15.71 13.01
C MET A 1 7.92 -14.73 12.06
N THR A 2 8.17 -13.43 12.22
CA THR A 2 7.64 -12.39 11.33
C THR A 2 8.32 -12.58 9.97
N GLU A 3 7.56 -13.04 8.97
CA GLU A 3 8.06 -13.22 7.61
C GLU A 3 8.47 -11.83 7.09
N LYS A 4 9.75 -11.65 6.76
CA LYS A 4 10.25 -10.38 6.24
C LYS A 4 9.49 -10.04 4.96
N ALA A 5 9.05 -8.80 4.83
CA ALA A 5 8.42 -8.34 3.60
C ALA A 5 9.39 -8.52 2.41
N VAL A 6 8.99 -9.33 1.43
CA VAL A 6 9.76 -9.55 0.21
C VAL A 6 9.26 -8.54 -0.83
N TRP A 7 10.08 -7.53 -1.12
CA TRP A 7 9.80 -6.51 -2.12
C TRP A 7 10.39 -6.90 -3.47
N ASP A 8 9.75 -7.89 -4.11
CA ASP A 8 10.05 -8.28 -5.50
C ASP A 8 9.44 -7.26 -6.49
N ASP A 9 9.94 -7.19 -7.74
CA ASP A 9 9.38 -6.34 -8.80
C ASP A 9 7.86 -6.49 -8.96
N ALA A 10 7.33 -7.71 -8.79
CA ALA A 10 5.90 -7.95 -8.84
C ALA A 10 5.14 -7.30 -7.65
N HIS A 11 5.74 -7.28 -6.47
CA HIS A 11 5.20 -6.63 -5.27
C HIS A 11 5.30 -5.11 -5.41
N LEU A 12 6.42 -4.60 -5.92
CA LEU A 12 6.63 -3.17 -6.14
C LEU A 12 5.64 -2.63 -7.17
N LYS A 13 5.43 -3.34 -8.29
CA LYS A 13 4.47 -2.95 -9.33
C LYS A 13 3.04 -2.85 -8.79
N LYS A 14 2.60 -3.85 -8.01
CA LYS A 14 1.29 -3.82 -7.33
C LYS A 14 1.16 -2.64 -6.38
N LEU A 15 2.22 -2.32 -5.64
CA LEU A 15 2.23 -1.17 -4.73
C LEU A 15 2.08 0.13 -5.52
N ILE A 16 2.89 0.31 -6.56
CA ILE A 16 2.85 1.51 -7.43
C ILE A 16 1.46 1.68 -8.06
N ASP A 17 0.83 0.60 -8.54
CA ASP A 17 -0.53 0.67 -9.09
C ASP A 17 -1.54 1.15 -8.04
N ILE A 18 -1.46 0.66 -6.80
CA ILE A 18 -2.32 1.13 -5.70
C ILE A 18 -2.08 2.61 -5.44
N PHE A 19 -0.82 3.06 -5.35
CA PHE A 19 -0.51 4.47 -5.14
C PHE A 19 -1.01 5.35 -6.27
N ARG A 20 -0.89 4.89 -7.52
CA ARG A 20 -1.43 5.58 -8.69
C ARG A 20 -2.94 5.77 -8.55
N GLU A 21 -3.69 4.72 -8.22
CA GLU A 21 -5.14 4.81 -8.01
C GLU A 21 -5.51 5.79 -6.88
N GLU A 22 -4.75 5.81 -5.79
CA GLU A 22 -5.00 6.75 -4.69
C GLU A 22 -4.72 8.21 -5.09
N VAL A 23 -3.73 8.44 -5.95
CA VAL A 23 -3.47 9.77 -6.53
C VAL A 23 -4.62 10.18 -7.46
N GLU A 24 -5.07 9.28 -8.34
CA GLU A 24 -6.22 9.53 -9.24
C GLU A 24 -7.52 9.80 -8.46
N ASN A 25 -7.70 9.15 -7.31
CA ASN A 25 -8.83 9.41 -6.40
C ASN A 25 -8.70 10.70 -5.57
N GLY A 26 -7.64 11.50 -5.78
CA GLY A 26 -7.42 12.74 -5.05
C GLY A 26 -6.98 12.54 -3.59
N ASN A 27 -6.57 11.33 -3.21
CA ASN A 27 -6.09 11.06 -1.84
C ASN A 27 -4.66 11.58 -1.60
N ARG A 28 -4.02 12.19 -2.60
CA ARG A 28 -2.76 12.94 -2.49
C ARG A 28 -2.99 14.45 -2.71
N PRO A 29 -3.55 15.18 -1.73
CA PRO A 29 -3.91 16.59 -1.91
C PRO A 29 -2.71 17.54 -1.99
N ILE A 30 -1.54 17.11 -1.51
CA ILE A 30 -0.32 17.91 -1.48
C ILE A 30 0.84 17.05 -2.01
N SER A 31 1.87 16.78 -1.20
CA SER A 31 3.01 15.93 -1.55
C SER A 31 2.84 14.47 -1.13
N TYR A 32 1.98 14.16 -0.16
CA TYR A 32 1.78 12.81 0.41
C TYR A 32 0.31 12.41 0.48
N LEU A 33 0.08 11.10 0.63
CA LEU A 33 -1.27 10.56 0.83
C LEU A 33 -1.87 11.05 2.15
N ASN A 34 -3.14 11.42 2.14
CA ASN A 34 -3.88 11.71 3.36
C ASN A 34 -4.09 10.42 4.19
N LYS A 35 -4.61 10.54 5.43
CA LYS A 35 -4.85 9.38 6.31
C LYS A 35 -5.74 8.31 5.66
N LYS A 36 -6.71 8.72 4.84
CA LYS A 36 -7.60 7.82 4.11
C LYS A 36 -6.85 7.09 3.00
N GLY A 37 -6.02 7.78 2.24
CA GLY A 37 -5.15 7.21 1.21
C GLY A 37 -4.22 6.15 1.78
N TRP A 38 -3.56 6.43 2.91
CA TRP A 38 -2.72 5.43 3.59
C TRP A 38 -3.50 4.20 4.06
N LYS A 39 -4.71 4.39 4.59
CA LYS A 39 -5.58 3.28 4.99
C LYS A 39 -6.00 2.45 3.78
N ASN A 40 -6.42 3.11 2.71
CA ASN A 40 -6.79 2.46 1.45
C ASN A 40 -5.62 1.68 0.84
N VAL A 41 -4.39 2.22 0.89
CA VAL A 41 -3.20 1.51 0.39
C VAL A 41 -3.04 0.18 1.13
N LEU A 42 -3.15 0.20 2.47
CA LEU A 42 -3.03 -1.02 3.28
C LEU A 42 -4.17 -2.01 3.01
N GLU A 43 -5.41 -1.54 2.91
CA GLU A 43 -6.58 -2.38 2.62
C GLU A 43 -6.49 -3.01 1.22
N LYS A 44 -6.14 -2.23 0.19
CA LYS A 44 -5.92 -2.72 -1.18
C LYS A 44 -4.72 -3.66 -1.27
N TRP A 45 -3.66 -3.38 -0.51
CA TRP A 45 -2.49 -4.23 -0.46
C TRP A 45 -2.82 -5.60 0.14
N GLU A 46 -3.52 -5.62 1.29
CA GLU A 46 -3.99 -6.84 1.94
C GLU A 46 -4.92 -7.63 1.00
N ALA A 47 -5.84 -6.95 0.31
CA ALA A 47 -6.74 -7.58 -0.65
C ALA A 47 -6.01 -8.16 -1.88
N ARG A 48 -4.96 -7.51 -2.39
CA ARG A 48 -4.22 -7.96 -3.59
C ARG A 48 -3.17 -9.02 -3.31
N THR A 49 -2.53 -8.96 -2.15
CA THR A 49 -1.40 -9.85 -1.81
C THR A 49 -1.78 -10.93 -0.81
N GLY A 50 -2.89 -10.77 -0.08
CA GLY A 50 -3.24 -11.61 1.06
C GLY A 50 -2.25 -11.48 2.22
N LYS A 51 -1.22 -10.63 2.11
CA LYS A 51 -0.17 -10.47 3.11
C LYS A 51 -0.50 -9.26 3.99
N LYS A 52 -0.77 -9.55 5.26
CA LYS A 52 -0.90 -8.52 6.29
C LYS A 52 0.48 -8.27 6.89
N TYR A 53 0.93 -7.02 6.80
CA TYR A 53 2.13 -6.57 7.50
C TYR A 53 1.69 -5.81 8.76
N PRO A 54 1.57 -6.48 9.92
CA PRO A 54 1.33 -5.77 11.16
C PRO A 54 2.53 -4.86 11.47
N LYS A 55 2.25 -3.71 12.08
CA LYS A 55 3.30 -2.84 12.61
C LYS A 55 4.03 -3.63 13.69
N ASP A 56 5.34 -3.85 13.51
CA ASP A 56 6.17 -4.47 14.54
C ASP A 56 6.08 -3.63 15.82
N LYS A 57 5.92 -4.32 16.95
CA LYS A 57 5.44 -3.73 18.22
C LYS A 57 6.59 -3.17 19.04
#